data_AF-A0A9P5B0L7-F1
#
_entry.id   AF-A0A9P5B0L7-F1
#
_cell.length_a   1.000
_cell.length_b   1.000
_cell.length_c   1.000
_cell.angle_alpha   90.00
_cell.angle_beta   90.00
_cell.angle_gamma   90.00
#
_symmetry.space_group_name_H-M   'P 1'
#
loop_
_entity.id
_entity.type
_entity.pdbx_description
1 polymer ?
#
loop_
_entity_poly.entity_id
_entity_poly.type
_entity_poly.pdbx_seq_one_letter_code
_entity_poly.pdbx_strand_id
1 'polypeptide(L)'
;MKYNHYTPDHKLFAIMLMHEPTKLIIELRYVPEQAEAQKGWDPITWGVGTREDLDEWGKWLDAHGVRRSKIFMGIKGWVMACEDPDGRIVRLYVENEDHEWTDHPDQDEYWLGTIAANPTQEE
;
A
#
# COMPACT_ATOMS: atom_id res chain seq x y z
N MET A 1 -0.55 -22.15 -3.09
CA MET A 1 -0.08 -23.20 -2.14
C MET A 1 1.11 -24.04 -2.64
N LYS A 2 1.38 -24.15 -3.96
CA LYS A 2 2.47 -24.98 -4.54
C LYS A 2 3.91 -24.48 -4.26
N TYR A 3 4.08 -23.29 -3.70
CA TYR A 3 5.39 -22.63 -3.54
C TYR A 3 5.66 -22.10 -2.11
N ASN A 4 4.99 -22.66 -1.10
CA ASN A 4 5.27 -22.29 0.29
C ASN A 4 6.70 -22.73 0.67
N HIS A 5 7.42 -21.88 1.40
CA HIS A 5 8.78 -22.18 1.86
C HIS A 5 8.78 -22.65 3.31
N TYR A 6 9.53 -23.73 3.53
CA TYR A 6 9.67 -24.38 4.83
C TYR A 6 11.14 -24.44 5.24
N THR A 7 11.40 -24.31 6.53
CA THR A 7 12.71 -24.56 7.13
C THR A 7 13.09 -26.05 7.04
N PRO A 8 14.35 -26.43 7.32
CA PRO A 8 14.75 -27.85 7.35
C PRO A 8 13.95 -28.71 8.34
N ASP A 9 13.40 -28.12 9.42
CA ASP A 9 12.50 -28.78 10.37
C ASP A 9 11.01 -28.67 9.99
N HIS A 10 10.70 -28.34 8.72
CA HIS A 10 9.36 -28.27 8.13
C HIS A 10 8.41 -27.24 8.75
N LYS A 11 8.94 -26.14 9.29
CA LYS A 11 8.12 -24.98 9.69
C LYS A 11 7.94 -24.01 8.54
N LEU A 12 6.70 -23.56 8.32
CA LEU A 12 6.36 -22.56 7.31
C LEU A 12 7.00 -21.22 7.66
N PHE A 13 7.74 -20.61 6.74
CA PHE A 13 8.27 -19.26 6.93
C PHE A 13 8.02 -18.32 5.74
N ALA A 14 7.53 -18.82 4.61
CA ALA A 14 7.05 -17.94 3.55
C ALA A 14 5.89 -18.53 2.75
N ILE A 15 4.99 -17.66 2.30
CA ILE A 15 3.85 -17.98 1.44
C ILE A 15 3.97 -17.18 0.16
N MET A 16 3.79 -17.85 -0.97
CA MET A 16 3.80 -17.23 -2.30
C MET A 16 2.37 -17.09 -2.80
N LEU A 17 1.96 -15.86 -3.07
CA LEU A 17 0.69 -15.50 -3.68
C LEU A 17 0.92 -15.18 -5.15
N MET A 18 0.10 -15.72 -6.05
CA MET A 18 0.18 -15.44 -7.49
C MET A 18 -1.09 -14.74 -7.94
N HIS A 19 -0.94 -13.57 -8.56
CA HIS A 19 -2.02 -12.93 -9.28
C HIS A 19 -2.05 -13.46 -10.72
N GLU A 20 -2.88 -14.48 -10.95
CA GLU A 20 -2.91 -15.25 -12.20
C GLU A 20 -3.00 -14.43 -13.51
N PRO A 21 -3.80 -13.34 -13.59
CA PRO A 21 -3.88 -12.54 -14.81
C PRO A 21 -2.54 -11.90 -15.21
N THR A 22 -1.77 -11.41 -14.23
CA THR A 22 -0.51 -10.69 -14.46
C THR A 22 0.74 -11.56 -14.29
N LYS A 23 0.58 -12.75 -13.71
CA LYS A 23 1.67 -13.61 -13.23
C LYS A 23 2.56 -12.95 -12.18
N LEU A 24 2.15 -11.82 -11.60
CA LEU A 24 2.82 -11.23 -10.44
C LEU A 24 2.82 -12.23 -9.28
N ILE A 25 3.97 -12.38 -8.65
CA ILE A 25 4.14 -13.20 -7.47
C ILE A 25 4.56 -12.32 -6.29
N ILE A 26 3.86 -12.46 -5.17
CA ILE A 26 4.16 -11.79 -3.91
C ILE A 26 4.61 -12.86 -2.91
N GLU A 27 5.82 -12.72 -2.37
CA GLU A 27 6.31 -13.57 -1.28
C GLU A 27 6.05 -12.86 0.06
N LEU A 28 5.22 -13.44 0.91
CA LEU A 28 5.03 -13.02 2.30
C LEU A 28 5.93 -13.86 3.18
N ARG A 29 6.87 -13.22 3.89
CA ARG A 29 7.88 -13.91 4.72
C ARG A 29 7.63 -13.63 6.20
N TYR A 30 7.78 -14.66 7.02
CA TYR A 30 7.72 -14.56 8.47
C TYR A 30 9.05 -14.01 9.00
N VAL A 31 9.10 -12.69 9.23
CA VAL A 31 10.25 -12.00 9.82
C VAL A 31 9.75 -10.95 10.85
N PRO A 32 9.39 -11.37 12.08
CA PRO A 32 8.72 -10.49 13.05
C PRO A 32 9.47 -9.21 13.40
N GLU A 33 10.80 -9.28 13.54
CA GLU A 33 11.62 -8.09 13.86
C GLU A 33 11.54 -7.03 12.76
N GLN A 34 11.49 -7.46 11.50
CA GLN A 34 11.33 -6.55 10.36
C GLN A 34 9.89 -6.04 10.25
N ALA A 35 8.89 -6.86 10.59
CA ALA A 35 7.51 -6.41 10.65
C ALA A 35 7.31 -5.28 11.65
N GLU A 36 7.87 -5.41 12.85
CA GLU A 36 7.83 -4.34 13.86
C GLU A 36 8.57 -3.08 13.37
N ALA A 37 9.77 -3.24 12.83
CA ALA A 37 10.60 -2.12 12.38
C ALA A 37 10.00 -1.35 11.19
N GLN A 38 9.09 -1.95 10.44
CA GLN A 38 8.47 -1.38 9.24
C GLN A 38 7.08 -0.79 9.50
N LYS A 39 6.60 -0.75 10.74
CA LYS A 39 5.34 -0.08 11.07
C LYS A 39 5.34 1.36 10.59
N GLY A 40 4.24 1.77 9.96
CA GLY A 40 4.10 3.10 9.36
C GLY A 40 4.86 3.31 8.05
N TRP A 41 5.65 2.32 7.59
CA TRP A 41 6.37 2.41 6.32
C TRP A 41 5.50 1.92 5.16
N ASP A 42 5.64 2.56 3.99
CA ASP A 42 4.81 2.38 2.79
C ASP A 42 5.61 2.10 1.50
N PRO A 43 6.38 1.00 1.45
CA PRO A 43 7.23 0.70 0.29
C PRO A 43 6.47 0.30 -0.97
N ILE A 44 5.15 0.05 -0.87
CA ILE A 44 4.34 -0.48 -1.96
C ILE A 44 3.12 0.41 -2.19
N THR A 45 2.97 0.84 -3.44
CA THR A 45 1.74 1.46 -3.95
C THR A 45 1.16 0.56 -5.04
N TRP A 46 -0.13 0.26 -4.95
CA TRP A 46 -0.87 -0.54 -5.92
C TRP A 46 -1.72 0.36 -6.81
N GLY A 47 -1.69 0.11 -8.11
CA GLY A 47 -2.59 0.73 -9.07
C GLY A 47 -4.04 0.24 -8.91
N VAL A 48 -4.99 1.15 -8.96
CA VAL A 48 -6.43 0.88 -9.14
C VAL A 48 -6.93 1.64 -10.37
N GLY A 49 -8.06 1.22 -10.94
CA GLY A 49 -8.54 1.76 -12.21
C GLY A 49 -8.92 3.24 -12.13
N THR A 50 -9.96 3.55 -11.36
CA THR A 50 -10.63 4.85 -11.29
C THR A 50 -10.79 5.30 -9.84
N ARG A 51 -11.24 6.54 -9.64
CA ARG A 51 -11.59 7.02 -8.31
C ARG A 51 -12.78 6.27 -7.72
N GLU A 52 -13.74 5.83 -8.54
CA GLU A 52 -14.86 5.00 -8.08
C GLU A 52 -14.38 3.63 -7.57
N ASP A 53 -13.34 3.06 -8.17
CA ASP A 53 -12.72 1.83 -7.67
C ASP A 53 -12.11 2.03 -6.26
N LEU A 54 -11.59 3.23 -5.93
CA LEU A 54 -11.17 3.53 -4.56
C LEU A 54 -12.34 3.54 -3.57
N ASP A 55 -13.52 3.99 -3.98
CA ASP A 55 -14.73 3.93 -3.14
C ASP A 55 -15.18 2.47 -2.92
N GLU A 56 -15.06 1.61 -3.92
CA GLU A 56 -15.31 0.17 -3.78
C GLU A 56 -14.30 -0.50 -2.83
N TRP A 57 -13.01 -0.19 -2.98
CA TRP A 57 -11.98 -0.62 -2.04
C TRP A 57 -12.25 -0.13 -0.63
N GLY A 58 -12.68 1.12 -0.47
CA GLY A 58 -13.04 1.69 0.83
C GLY A 58 -14.13 0.88 1.53
N LYS A 59 -15.21 0.55 0.82
CA LYS A 59 -16.30 -0.29 1.34
C LYS A 59 -15.82 -1.69 1.71
N TRP A 60 -14.97 -2.28 0.88
CA TRP A 60 -14.42 -3.61 1.13
C TRP A 60 -13.54 -3.62 2.38
N LEU A 61 -12.63 -2.64 2.53
CA LEU A 61 -11.74 -2.50 3.67
C LEU A 61 -12.53 -2.30 4.98
N ASP A 62 -13.55 -1.44 4.96
CA ASP A 62 -14.43 -1.21 6.12
C ASP A 62 -15.16 -2.50 6.54
N ALA A 63 -15.69 -3.25 5.56
CA ALA A 63 -16.39 -4.51 5.81
C ALA A 63 -15.49 -5.60 6.41
N HIS A 64 -14.17 -5.51 6.22
CA HIS A 64 -13.18 -6.44 6.77
C HIS A 64 -12.46 -5.88 8.00
N GLY A 65 -12.87 -4.72 8.52
CA GLY A 65 -12.27 -4.09 9.69
C GLY A 65 -10.83 -3.61 9.46
N VAL A 66 -10.44 -3.38 8.21
CA VAL A 66 -9.12 -2.84 7.88
C VAL A 66 -9.16 -1.33 8.04
N ARG A 67 -8.25 -0.79 8.86
CA ARG A 67 -8.14 0.65 9.05
C ARG A 67 -7.64 1.29 7.76
N ARG A 68 -8.33 2.34 7.32
CA ARG A 68 -8.00 3.09 6.11
C ARG A 68 -8.18 4.59 6.28
N SER A 69 -7.61 5.35 5.35
CA SER A 69 -7.82 6.78 5.21
C SER A 69 -9.11 7.11 4.44
N LYS A 70 -9.42 8.40 4.34
CA LYS A 70 -10.27 8.91 3.24
C LYS A 70 -9.55 8.75 1.90
N ILE A 71 -10.27 8.95 0.80
CA ILE A 71 -9.61 9.21 -0.50
C ILE A 71 -8.98 10.60 -0.42
N PHE A 72 -7.67 10.67 -0.66
CA PHE A 72 -6.89 11.89 -0.72
C PHE A 72 -6.74 12.37 -2.15
N MET A 73 -6.75 13.69 -2.33
CA MET A 73 -6.29 14.34 -3.55
C MET A 73 -4.76 14.40 -3.54
N GLY A 74 -4.11 13.77 -4.51
CA GLY A 74 -2.66 13.84 -4.72
C GLY A 74 -2.27 15.02 -5.60
N ILE A 75 -1.00 15.03 -6.05
CA ILE A 75 -0.49 16.04 -6.99
C ILE A 75 -1.19 15.93 -8.36
N LYS A 76 -1.38 14.69 -8.82
CA LYS A 76 -2.03 14.38 -10.09
C LYS A 76 -2.75 13.03 -10.03
N GLY A 77 -3.89 12.99 -9.34
CA GLY A 77 -4.69 11.77 -9.15
C GLY A 77 -5.14 11.58 -7.71
N TRP A 78 -5.70 10.42 -7.40
CA TRP A 78 -6.22 10.11 -6.06
C TRP A 78 -5.53 8.91 -5.44
N VAL A 79 -5.46 8.92 -4.11
CA VAL A 79 -4.86 7.84 -3.33
C VAL A 79 -5.68 7.53 -2.09
N MET A 80 -5.77 6.26 -1.73
CA MET A 80 -6.23 5.80 -0.42
C MET A 80 -5.11 5.02 0.25
N ALA A 81 -4.94 5.17 1.55
CA ALA A 81 -4.00 4.38 2.34
C ALA A 81 -4.77 3.45 3.29
N CYS A 82 -4.22 2.28 3.56
CA CYS A 82 -4.72 1.34 4.56
C CYS A 82 -3.58 0.64 5.30
N GLU A 83 -3.89 0.00 6.42
CA GLU A 83 -2.93 -0.79 7.19
C GLU A 83 -2.95 -2.26 6.79
N ASP A 84 -1.76 -2.85 6.63
CA ASP A 84 -1.61 -4.30 6.71
C ASP A 84 -1.74 -4.77 8.18
N PRO A 85 -1.89 -6.09 8.43
CA PRO A 85 -2.01 -6.62 9.80
C PRO A 85 -0.81 -6.35 10.71
N ASP A 86 0.36 -6.03 10.16
CA ASP A 86 1.57 -5.70 10.93
C ASP A 86 1.68 -4.19 11.21
N GLY A 87 0.80 -3.35 10.61
CA GLY A 87 0.79 -1.89 10.75
C GLY A 87 1.63 -1.16 9.71
N ARG A 88 2.04 -1.82 8.62
CA ARG A 88 2.60 -1.13 7.45
C ARG A 88 1.50 -0.38 6.71
N ILE A 89 1.87 0.70 6.04
CA ILE A 89 0.94 1.46 5.22
C ILE A 89 0.99 0.92 3.78
N VAL A 90 -0.17 0.65 3.20
CA VAL A 90 -0.33 0.24 1.81
C VAL A 90 -1.13 1.31 1.08
N ARG A 91 -0.60 1.80 -0.04
CA ARG A 91 -1.27 2.82 -0.86
C ARG A 91 -1.98 2.20 -2.05
N LEU A 92 -3.18 2.68 -2.35
CA LEU A 92 -3.96 2.40 -3.54
C LEU A 92 -4.08 3.69 -4.35
N TYR A 93 -3.55 3.70 -5.58
CA TYR A 93 -3.41 4.89 -6.41
C TYR A 93 -4.13 4.72 -7.75
N VAL A 94 -4.87 5.74 -8.18
CA VAL A 94 -5.64 5.69 -9.43
C VAL A 94 -4.75 5.84 -10.66
N GLU A 95 -4.86 4.92 -11.63
CA GLU A 95 -4.03 4.91 -12.84
C GLU A 95 -4.75 5.40 -14.10
N ASN A 96 -6.06 5.17 -14.24
CA ASN A 96 -6.80 5.44 -15.47
C ASN A 96 -7.65 6.72 -15.42
N GLU A 97 -7.53 7.51 -14.35
CA GLU A 97 -8.24 8.77 -14.14
C GLU A 97 -7.31 9.72 -13.36
N ASP A 98 -7.24 10.98 -13.77
CA ASP A 98 -6.49 12.02 -13.08
C ASP A 98 -7.27 13.34 -12.99
N HIS A 99 -6.68 14.30 -12.29
CA HIS A 99 -7.14 15.68 -12.24
C HIS A 99 -6.01 16.63 -12.66
N GLU A 100 -6.34 17.90 -12.85
CA GLU A 100 -5.36 18.94 -13.13
C GLU A 100 -4.25 18.97 -12.08
N TRP A 101 -3.01 19.21 -12.51
CA TRP A 101 -1.87 19.28 -11.60
C TRP A 101 -2.11 20.29 -10.47
N THR A 102 -1.75 19.92 -9.23
CA THR A 102 -1.86 20.81 -8.07
C THR A 102 -0.61 20.78 -7.20
N ASP A 103 -0.26 21.94 -6.66
CA ASP A 103 0.73 22.17 -5.60
C ASP A 103 0.12 22.13 -4.19
N HIS A 104 -1.19 21.85 -4.09
CA HIS A 104 -1.94 21.77 -2.84
C HIS A 104 -2.62 20.40 -2.67
N PRO A 105 -1.87 19.28 -2.69
CA PRO A 105 -2.44 17.97 -2.38
C PRO A 105 -2.94 17.93 -0.93
N ASP A 106 -3.85 16.99 -0.65
CA ASP A 106 -4.23 16.66 0.72
C ASP A 106 -2.99 16.24 1.53
N GLN A 107 -3.00 16.57 2.83
CA GLN A 107 -1.94 16.19 3.77
C GLN A 107 -2.53 15.44 4.96
N ASP A 108 -1.80 14.43 5.43
CA ASP A 108 -2.11 13.67 6.63
C ASP A 108 -0.81 13.01 7.14
N GLU A 109 -0.36 13.40 8.34
CA GLU A 109 0.91 12.93 8.90
C GLU A 109 0.95 11.41 9.11
N TYR A 110 -0.19 10.81 9.42
CA TYR A 110 -0.27 9.38 9.68
C TYR A 110 -0.26 8.57 8.38
N TRP A 111 -1.09 8.96 7.42
CA TRP A 111 -1.30 8.18 6.19
C TRP A 111 -0.34 8.52 5.06
N LEU A 112 0.10 9.78 4.97
CA LEU A 112 0.93 10.27 3.86
C LEU A 112 2.36 10.60 4.30
N GLY A 113 2.62 10.62 5.61
CA GLY A 113 3.89 11.03 6.18
C GLY A 113 4.11 12.54 6.10
N THR A 114 5.31 12.98 6.47
CA THR A 114 5.73 14.38 6.35
C THR A 114 6.52 14.58 5.07
N ILE A 115 6.12 15.57 4.26
CA ILE A 115 6.89 15.99 3.10
C ILE A 115 8.16 16.68 3.59
N ALA A 116 9.32 16.16 3.19
CA ALA A 116 10.61 16.77 3.42
C ALA A 116 11.26 17.09 2.06
N ALA A 117 11.64 18.35 1.86
CA ALA A 117 12.40 18.74 0.70
C ALA A 117 13.81 18.14 0.77
N ASN A 118 14.38 17.77 -0.38
CA ASN A 118 15.80 17.46 -0.46
C ASN A 118 16.59 18.76 -0.23
N PRO A 119 17.40 18.87 0.84
CA PRO A 119 18.05 20.13 1.18
C PRO A 119 19.15 20.56 0.19
N THR A 120 19.58 19.68 -0.70
CA THR A 120 20.69 19.94 -1.63
C THR A 120 20.27 20.12 -3.08
N GLN A 121 18.96 20.11 -3.38
CA GLN A 121 18.45 20.10 -4.74
C GLN A 121 17.47 21.25 -4.94
N GLU A 122 17.81 22.19 -5.82
CA GLU A 122 16.94 23.25 -6.33
C GLU A 122 16.45 22.85 -7.74
N GLU A 123 15.30 23.39 -8.19
CA GLU A 123 14.72 23.16 -9.53
C GLU A 123 15.59 23.70 -10.68
#